data_AF-A0A0E3R5P8-F1
#
_entry.id   AF-A0A0E3R5P8-F1
#
_cell.length_a   1.000
_cell.length_b   1.000
_cell.length_c   1.000
_cell.angle_alpha   90.00
_cell.angle_beta   90.00
_cell.angle_gamma   90.00
#
_symmetry.space_group_name_H-M   'P 1'
#
loop_
_entity.id
_entity.type
_entity.pdbx_description
1 polymer ?
#
loop_
_entity_poly.entity_id
_entity_poly.type
_entity_poly.pdbx_seq_one_letter_code
_entity_poly.pdbx_strand_id
1 'polypeptide(L)' 'MFLEMQRIQLIEGDVWGHRKDINEYYSIPSSVIEKIRELKSEGTPAERIEEKVARESKLNPEMVAYILTKEASA' A
#
# COMPACT_ATOMS: atom_id res chain seq x y z
N MET A 1 -6.35 -18.02 -7.32
CA MET A 1 -7.54 -18.92 -7.40
C MET A 1 -8.69 -18.41 -6.50
N PHE A 2 -9.94 -18.39 -7.00
CA PHE A 2 -11.13 -17.64 -6.53
C PHE A 2 -10.95 -16.13 -6.25
N LEU A 3 -10.23 -15.73 -5.19
CA LEU A 3 -10.07 -14.31 -4.83
C LEU A 3 -9.37 -13.52 -5.95
N GLU A 4 -8.28 -14.08 -6.47
CA GLU A 4 -7.57 -13.54 -7.63
C GLU A 4 -8.48 -13.44 -8.88
N MET A 5 -9.41 -14.39 -9.07
CA MET A 5 -10.39 -14.33 -10.17
C MET A 5 -11.38 -13.17 -9.99
N GLN A 6 -11.61 -12.76 -8.74
CA GLN A 6 -12.38 -11.57 -8.37
C GLN A 6 -11.51 -10.30 -8.32
N ARG A 7 -10.24 -10.37 -8.76
CA ARG A 7 -9.26 -9.27 -8.68
C ARG A 7 -9.02 -8.79 -7.24
N ILE A 8 -9.12 -9.71 -6.28
CA ILE A 8 -8.82 -9.47 -4.87
C ILE A 8 -7.41 -10.01 -4.62
N GLN A 9 -6.50 -9.12 -4.22
CA GLN A 9 -5.19 -9.47 -3.72
C GLN A 9 -5.23 -9.56 -2.19
N LEU A 10 -4.74 -10.68 -1.65
CA LEU A 10 -4.48 -10.80 -0.23
C LEU A 10 -3.08 -10.25 0.05
N ILE A 11 -2.99 -9.36 1.03
CA ILE A 11 -1.76 -8.76 1.52
C ILE A 11 -1.66 -9.14 2.98
N GLU A 12 -0.53 -9.70 3.41
CA GLU A 12 -0.36 -10.08 4.79
C GLU A 12 -0.14 -8.82 5.64
N GLY A 13 -0.75 -8.79 6.81
CA GLY A 13 -0.68 -7.64 7.69
C GLY A 13 -0.78 -8.07 9.14
N ASP A 14 -0.36 -7.19 10.04
CA ASP A 14 -0.42 -7.46 11.47
C ASP A 14 -1.88 -7.60 11.90
N VAL A 15 -2.24 -8.82 12.34
CA VAL A 15 -3.55 -9.09 12.90
C VAL A 15 -3.56 -8.61 14.35
N TRP A 16 -3.88 -7.33 14.57
CA TRP A 16 -4.36 -6.90 15.87
C TRP A 16 -5.74 -7.51 16.06
N GLY A 17 -5.84 -8.50 16.96
CA GLY A 17 -7.08 -9.23 17.22
C GLY A 17 -8.27 -8.28 17.35
N HIS A 18 -9.36 -8.58 16.63
CA HIS A 18 -10.54 -7.73 16.51
C HIS A 18 -11.04 -7.31 17.90
N ARG A 19 -10.74 -6.07 18.27
CA ARG A 19 -11.24 -5.42 19.46
C ARG A 19 -12.47 -4.61 19.08
N LYS A 20 -13.64 -4.99 19.61
CA LYS A 20 -14.94 -4.36 19.30
C LYS A 20 -15.00 -2.87 19.67
N ASP A 21 -14.05 -2.41 20.48
CA ASP A 21 -13.86 -1.05 20.97
C ASP A 21 -12.93 -0.19 20.10
N ILE A 22 -12.24 -0.75 19.11
CA ILE A 22 -11.24 -0.05 18.29
C ILE A 22 -11.58 -0.21 16.80
N ASN A 23 -12.32 0.77 16.24
CA ASN A 23 -12.50 0.90 14.80
C ASN A 23 -11.34 1.70 14.20
N GLU A 24 -10.14 1.12 14.19
CA GLU A 24 -8.97 1.76 13.57
C GLU A 24 -8.99 1.57 12.05
N TYR A 25 -9.81 2.39 11.39
CA TYR A 25 -9.68 2.60 9.94
C TYR A 25 -8.57 3.63 9.71
N TYR A 26 -7.55 3.24 8.96
CA TYR A 26 -6.51 4.16 8.49
C TYR A 26 -6.85 4.66 7.09
N SER A 27 -7.24 5.93 6.99
CA SER A 27 -7.38 6.59 5.69
C SER A 27 -6.00 7.01 5.19
N ILE A 28 -5.59 6.50 4.04
CA ILE A 28 -4.32 6.84 3.41
C ILE A 28 -4.40 8.29 2.90
N PRO A 29 -3.54 9.21 3.37
CA PRO A 29 -3.54 10.58 2.87
C PRO A 29 -3.16 10.64 1.39
N SER A 30 -3.80 11.53 0.61
CA SER A 30 -3.49 11.73 -0.80
C SER A 30 -2.02 12.09 -1.04
N SER A 31 -1.39 12.81 -0.11
CA SER A 31 0.04 13.16 -0.17
C SER A 31 0.97 11.95 -0.20
N VAL A 32 0.57 10.82 0.42
CA VAL A 32 1.34 9.57 0.33
C VAL A 32 1.26 8.99 -1.07
N ILE A 33 0.08 9.04 -1.70
CA ILE A 33 -0.15 8.57 -3.06
C ILE A 33 0.63 9.45 -4.07
N GLU A 34 0.57 10.77 -3.90
CA GLU A 34 1.33 11.72 -4.72
C GLU A 34 2.83 11.48 -4.63
N LYS A 35 3.35 11.29 -3.41
CA LYS A 35 4.78 10.98 -3.19
C LYS A 35 5.21 9.68 -3.88
N ILE A 36 4.38 8.63 -3.82
CA ILE A 36 4.63 7.39 -4.55
C ILE A 36 4.71 7.66 -6.07
N ARG A 37 3.81 8.49 -6.61
CA ARG A 37 3.82 8.87 -8.04
C ARG A 37 5.05 9.67 -8.43
N GLU A 38 5.44 10.66 -7.63
CA GLU A 38 6.64 11.46 -7.87
C GLU A 38 7.87 10.56 -7.95
N LEU A 39 8.09 9.71 -6.94
CA LEU A 39 9.24 8.80 -6.90
C LEU A 39 9.26 7.82 -8.08
N LYS A 40 8.09 7.33 -8.51
CA LYS A 40 7.96 6.47 -9.69
C LYS A 40 8.30 7.24 -10.97
N SER A 41 7.86 8.49 -11.09
CA SER A 41 8.15 9.34 -12.25
C SER A 41 9.63 9.75 -12.35
N GLU A 42 10.31 9.86 -11.22
CA GLU A 42 11.76 10.09 -11.12
C GLU A 42 12.60 8.86 -11.53
N GLY A 43 11.96 7.71 -11.78
CA GLY A 43 12.64 6.46 -12.13
C GLY A 43 13.24 5.74 -10.92
N THR A 44 12.78 6.02 -9.70
CA THR A 44 13.22 5.31 -8.51
C THR A 44 12.80 3.83 -8.60
N PRO A 45 13.70 2.86 -8.31
CA PRO A 45 13.33 1.45 -8.27
C PRO A 45 12.21 1.17 -7.27
N ALA A 46 11.27 0.29 -7.62
CA ALA A 46 10.10 -0.04 -6.80
C ALA A 46 10.48 -0.42 -5.35
N GLU A 47 11.47 -1.28 -5.17
CA GLU A 47 12.01 -1.71 -3.87
C GLU A 47 12.40 -0.51 -2.98
N ARG A 48 13.04 0.52 -3.56
CA ARG A 48 13.41 1.74 -2.82
C ARG A 48 12.21 2.62 -2.49
N ILE A 49 11.20 2.67 -3.37
CA ILE A 49 9.97 3.40 -3.10
C ILE A 49 9.23 2.73 -1.93
N GLU A 50 9.11 1.41 -1.97
CA GLU A 50 8.49 0.59 -0.92
C GLU A 50 9.14 0.84 0.44
N GLU A 51 10.47 0.70 0.53
CA GLU A 51 11.20 0.94 1.78
C GLU A 51 11.03 2.38 2.30
N LYS A 52 11.16 3.38 1.41
CA LYS A 52 11.12 4.79 1.80
C LYS A 52 9.73 5.19 2.30
N VAL A 53 8.68 4.83 1.55
CA VAL A 53 7.31 5.21 1.87
C VAL A 53 6.80 4.41 3.08
N ALA A 54 7.17 3.13 3.21
CA ALA A 54 6.81 2.35 4.40
C ALA A 54 7.43 2.93 5.68
N ARG A 55 8.64 3.51 5.61
CA ARG A 55 9.29 4.17 6.75
C ARG A 55 8.61 5.46 7.18
N GLU A 56 8.01 6.18 6.24
CA GLU A 56 7.48 7.54 6.45
C GLU A 56 5.95 7.55 6.63
N SER A 57 5.29 6.42 6.39
CA SER A 57 3.83 6.26 6.49
C SER A 57 3.48 5.11 7.43
N LYS A 58 2.17 4.85 7.60
CA LYS A 58 1.69 3.66 8.33
C LYS A 58 1.47 2.46 7.41
N LEU A 59 1.99 2.49 6.18
CA LEU A 59 1.82 1.43 5.19
C LEU A 59 2.98 0.46 5.29
N ASN A 60 2.70 -0.83 5.15
CA ASN A 60 3.76 -1.82 4.96
C ASN A 60 4.27 -1.77 3.49
N PRO A 61 5.46 -2.33 3.21
CA PRO A 61 6.01 -2.36 1.85
C PRO A 61 5.06 -2.96 0.80
N GLU A 62 4.33 -4.03 1.16
CA GLU A 62 3.41 -4.72 0.26
C GLU A 62 2.20 -3.85 -0.14
N MET A 63 1.67 -3.03 0.79
CA MET A 63 0.63 -2.05 0.51
C MET A 63 1.15 -0.95 -0.43
N VAL A 64 2.40 -0.52 -0.27
CA VAL A 64 3.03 0.45 -1.18
C VAL A 64 3.18 -0.15 -2.59
N ALA A 65 3.64 -1.41 -2.69
CA ALA A 65 3.73 -2.14 -3.95
C ALA A 65 2.36 -2.31 -4.63
N TYR A 66 1.31 -2.58 -3.85
CA TYR A 66 -0.06 -2.65 -4.34
C TYR A 66 -0.53 -1.31 -4.95
N ILE A 67 -0.24 -0.18 -4.29
CA ILE A 67 -0.59 1.14 -4.82
C ILE A 67 0.19 1.43 -6.10
N LEU A 68 1.49 1.11 -6.14
CA LEU A 68 2.37 1.30 -7.31
C LEU A 68 1.87 0.55 -8.58
N THR A 69 1.34 -0.66 -8.39
CA THR A 69 0.86 -1.56 -9.45
C THR A 69 -0.55 -1.22 -9.90
N LYS A 70 -1.46 -0.89 -8.97
CA LYS A 70 -2.82 -0.45 -9.30
C LYS A 70 -2.81 0.78 -10.22
N GLU A 71 -1.89 1.71 -9.97
CA GLU A 71 -1.70 2.93 -10.78
C GLU A 71 -1.04 2.65 -12.15
N ALA A 72 -0.45 1.47 -12.38
CA ALA A 72 0.04 1.10 -13.71
C ALA A 72 -1.08 0.59 -14.62
N SER A 73 -2.26 0.29 -14.07
CA SER A 73 -3.40 -0.28 -14.78
C SER A 73 -4.54 0.71 -15.01
N ALA A 74 -4.32 2.01 -14.74
CA ALA A 74 -5.29 3.09 -14.91
C ALA A 74 -4.97 3.95 -16.15
#